data_AF-K9XGF8-F1
#
_entry.id   AF-K9XGF8-F1
#
_cell.length_a   1.000
_cell.length_b   1.000
_cell.length_c   1.000
_cell.angle_alpha   90.00
_cell.angle_beta   90.00
_cell.angle_gamma   90.00
#
_symmetry.space_group_name_H-M   'P 1'
#
loop_
_entity.id
_entity.type
_entity.pdbx_description
1 polymer ?
#
loop_
_entity_poly.entity_id
_entity_poly.type
_entity_poly.pdbx_seq_one_letter_code
_entity_poly.pdbx_strand_id
1 'polypeptide(L)' 'MNDFESLEALRWTPEAKAKLKNIPFFARTQAKARIEQLARAAGQEVVTVELVEQARVEFGQ' A
#
# COMPACT_ATOMS: atom_id res chain seq x y z
N MET A 1 6.28 -6.94 27.93
CA MET A 1 5.32 -6.12 27.16
C MET A 1 6.03 -5.75 25.88
N ASN A 2 5.77 -6.49 24.80
CA ASN A 2 6.33 -6.18 23.49
C ASN A 2 5.26 -5.41 22.70
N ASP A 3 5.05 -4.16 23.11
CA ASP A 3 4.05 -3.23 22.56
C ASP A 3 4.56 -2.53 21.28
N PHE A 4 5.23 -3.28 20.39
CA PHE A 4 5.87 -2.72 19.20
C PHE A 4 5.40 -3.35 17.88
N GLU A 5 4.34 -4.16 17.88
CA GLU A 5 3.93 -4.88 16.66
C GLU A 5 2.62 -4.40 16.00
N SER A 6 1.91 -3.39 16.54
CA SER A 6 0.49 -3.26 16.15
C SER A 6 -0.06 -1.86 15.86
N LEU A 7 0.75 -0.79 15.77
CA LEU A 7 0.19 0.57 15.68
C LEU A 7 0.27 1.30 14.32
N GLU A 8 1.02 0.85 13.32
CA GLU A 8 1.10 1.63 12.06
C GLU A 8 1.00 0.79 10.78
N ALA A 9 0.18 -0.26 10.83
CA ALA A 9 -0.38 -0.82 9.61
C ALA A 9 -1.42 0.17 9.08
N LEU A 10 -1.11 0.85 7.97
CA LEU A 10 -2.04 1.76 7.31
C LEU A 10 -3.37 1.06 7.05
N ARG A 11 -4.48 1.78 7.19
CA ARG A 11 -5.80 1.24 6.82
C ARG A 11 -5.87 1.17 5.31
N TRP A 12 -6.45 0.13 4.74
CA TRP A 12 -6.64 0.01 3.30
C TRP A 12 -8.12 -0.01 2.96
N THR A 13 -8.51 0.81 1.98
CA THR A 13 -9.85 0.73 1.38
C THR A 13 -10.07 -0.65 0.72
N PRO A 14 -11.30 -1.18 0.70
CA PRO A 14 -11.62 -2.43 0.00
C PRO A 14 -11.14 -2.45 -1.46
N GLU A 15 -11.29 -1.33 -2.14
CA GLU A 15 -10.90 -1.10 -3.53
C GLU A 15 -9.39 -1.16 -3.71
N ALA A 16 -8.62 -0.50 -2.83
CA ALA A 16 -7.16 -0.59 -2.84
C ALA A 16 -6.66 -2.01 -2.58
N LYS A 17 -7.29 -2.75 -1.65
CA LYS A 17 -6.98 -4.17 -1.42
C LYS A 17 -7.24 -5.01 -2.67
N ALA A 18 -8.34 -4.75 -3.38
CA ALA A 18 -8.66 -5.45 -4.62
C ALA A 18 -7.62 -5.17 -5.72
N LYS A 19 -7.21 -3.91 -5.91
CA LYS A 19 -6.15 -3.55 -6.85
C LYS A 19 -4.80 -4.17 -6.50
N LEU A 20 -4.42 -4.18 -5.22
CA LEU A 20 -3.20 -4.85 -4.76
C LEU A 20 -3.20 -6.35 -5.08
N LYS A 21 -4.36 -7.02 -4.99
CA LYS A 21 -4.49 -8.44 -5.36
C LYS A 21 -4.25 -8.70 -6.84
N ASN A 22 -4.60 -7.74 -7.71
CA ASN A 22 -4.36 -7.84 -9.16
C ASN A 22 -2.88 -7.71 -9.53
N ILE A 23 -2.03 -7.22 -8.62
CA ILE A 23 -0.58 -7.21 -8.82
C ILE A 23 -0.06 -8.65 -8.73
N PRO A 24 0.79 -9.09 -9.69
CA PRO A 24 1.42 -10.41 -9.65
C PRO A 24 2.09 -10.68 -8.30
N PHE A 25 1.99 -11.93 -7.81
CA PHE A 25 2.39 -12.27 -6.44
C PHE A 25 3.86 -11.91 -6.12
N PHE A 26 4.76 -12.05 -7.10
CA PHE A 26 6.19 -11.74 -6.95
C PHE A 26 6.45 -10.23 -6.79
N ALA A 27 5.61 -9.38 -7.37
CA ALA A 27 5.72 -7.92 -7.27
C ALA A 27 4.87 -7.34 -6.13
N ARG A 28 3.89 -8.09 -5.62
CA ARG A 28 2.90 -7.59 -4.66
C ARG A 28 3.51 -7.08 -3.36
N THR A 29 4.53 -7.76 -2.82
CA THR A 29 5.21 -7.31 -1.59
C THR A 29 5.92 -5.98 -1.80
N GLN A 30 6.63 -5.81 -2.91
CA GLN A 30 7.32 -4.57 -3.24
C GLN A 30 6.32 -3.45 -3.54
N ALA A 31 5.26 -3.74 -4.27
CA ALA A 31 4.18 -2.78 -4.54
C ALA A 31 3.51 -2.31 -3.24
N LYS A 32 3.15 -3.23 -2.33
CA LYS A 32 2.56 -2.89 -1.03
C LYS A 32 3.47 -1.92 -0.25
N ALA A 33 4.76 -2.23 -0.15
CA ALA A 33 5.71 -1.38 0.58
C ALA A 33 5.79 0.03 -0.01
N ARG A 34 5.83 0.16 -1.34
CA ARG A 34 5.83 1.48 -2.01
C ARG A 34 4.55 2.26 -1.77
N ILE A 35 3.40 1.59 -1.87
CA ILE A 35 2.09 2.22 -1.62
C ILE A 35 2.01 2.74 -0.18
N GLU A 36 2.48 1.97 0.79
CA GLU A 36 2.53 2.40 2.18
C GLU A 36 3.51 3.56 2.40
N GLN A 37 4.64 3.59 1.67
CA GLN A 37 5.55 4.74 1.69
C GLN A 37 4.90 6.00 1.10
N LEU A 38 4.18 5.89 -0.01
CA LEU A 38 3.45 7.01 -0.62
C LEU A 38 2.38 7.57 0.33
N ALA A 39 1.60 6.68 0.98
CA ALA A 39 0.62 7.08 1.98
C ALA A 39 1.25 7.83 3.16
N ARG A 40 2.34 7.30 3.73
CA ARG A 40 3.08 7.96 4.83
C ARG A 40 3.66 9.30 4.40
N ALA A 41 4.25 9.38 3.20
CA ALA A 41 4.78 10.63 2.66
C ALA A 41 3.68 11.69 2.43
N ALA A 42 2.47 11.25 2.08
CA ALA A 42 1.30 12.11 1.94
C ALA A 42 0.60 12.42 3.28
N GLY A 43 1.10 11.92 4.41
CA GLY A 43 0.45 12.06 5.73
C GLY A 43 -0.92 11.35 5.82
N GLN A 44 -1.17 10.37 4.94
CA GLN A 44 -2.42 9.63 4.91
C GLN A 44 -2.33 8.36 5.76
N GLU A 45 -3.31 8.18 6.65
CA GLU A 45 -3.46 6.95 7.42
C GLU A 45 -4.20 5.84 6.64
N VAL A 46 -4.78 6.18 5.50
CA VAL A 46 -5.62 5.30 4.69
C VAL A 46 -5.06 5.20 3.27
N VAL A 47 -4.74 3.99 2.85
CA VAL A 47 -4.39 3.65 1.47
C VAL A 47 -5.66 3.59 0.61
N THR A 48 -5.75 4.55 -0.31
CA THR A 48 -6.79 4.66 -1.33
C THR A 48 -6.38 3.96 -2.63
N VAL A 49 -7.33 3.80 -3.53
CA VAL A 49 -7.09 3.24 -4.87
C VAL A 49 -6.07 4.08 -5.66
N GLU A 50 -6.09 5.40 -5.48
CA GLU A 50 -5.19 6.34 -6.17
C GLU A 50 -3.72 6.08 -5.83
N LEU A 51 -3.42 5.80 -4.56
CA LEU A 51 -2.06 5.44 -4.13
C LEU A 51 -1.58 4.11 -4.75
N VAL A 52 -2.50 3.16 -4.92
CA VAL A 52 -2.18 1.88 -5.59
C VAL A 52 -1.87 2.12 -7.07
N GLU A 53 -2.67 2.90 -7.77
CA GLU A 53 -2.44 3.23 -9.18
C GLU A 53 -1.18 4.06 -9.38
N GLN A 54 -0.91 5.03 -8.51
CA GLN A 54 0.32 5.82 -8.54
C GLN A 54 1.56 4.93 -8.42
N ALA A 55 1.53 3.96 -7.50
CA ALA A 55 2.62 2.99 -7.39
C ALA A 55 2.76 2.15 -8.67
N ARG A 56 1.67 1.73 -9.31
CA ARG A 56 1.73 0.95 -10.57
C ARG A 56 2.44 1.71 -11.70
N VAL A 57 2.20 3.02 -11.82
CA VAL A 57 2.87 3.88 -12.81
C VAL A 57 4.37 3.94 -12.54
N GLU A 58 4.81 4.07 -11.28
CA GLU A 58 6.24 4.06 -10.92
C GLU A 58 6.95 2.75 -11.26
N PHE A 59 6.24 1.62 -11.28
CA PHE A 59 6.79 0.31 -11.64
C PHE A 59 6.78 0.01 -13.16
N GLY A 60 6.31 0.95 -14.00
CA GLY A 60 6.34 0.80 -15.46
C GLY A 60 5.29 -0.16 -16.03
N GLN A 61 4.12 -0.27 -15.39
CA GLN A 61 2.97 -1.07 -15.84
C GLN A 61 1.81 -0.21 -16.33
#